data_AF-E9I7G9-F1
#
_entry.id   AF-E9I7G9-F1
#
_cell.length_a   1.000
_cell.length_b   1.000
_cell.length_c   1.000
_cell.angle_alpha   90.00
_cell.angle_beta   90.00
_cell.angle_gamma   90.00
#
_symmetry.space_group_name_H-M   'P 1'
#
loop_
_entity.id
_entity.type
_entity.pdbx_description
1 polymer ?
#
loop_
_entity_poly.entity_id
_entity_poly.type
_entity_poly.pdbx_seq_one_letter_code
_entity_poly.pdbx_strand_id
1 'polypeptide(L)'
;FSMIGIHVTPRAVAQELQALNKVYRDVRNRWQDSDVVLLGDLNADCSYYNASAGFDFFDEPVYEVLPPETDTTVAAARCTYDRILAFGDIVRNLSQGKAYNFARELGFTLEEARAVSDHYPVEFLLD
;
A
#
# COMPACT_ATOMS: atom_id res chain seq x y z
N PHE A 1 15.53 -5.78 6.17
CA PHE A 1 14.49 -4.87 5.70
C PHE A 1 13.71 -4.33 6.87
N SER A 2 13.31 -3.07 6.76
CA SER A 2 12.54 -2.31 7.73
C SER A 2 11.12 -2.08 7.20
N MET A 3 10.13 -2.01 8.09
CA MET A 3 8.72 -1.87 7.70
C MET A 3 8.11 -0.60 8.29
N ILE A 4 7.39 0.16 7.46
CA ILE A 4 6.65 1.36 7.84
C ILE A 4 5.16 1.09 7.60
N GLY A 5 4.39 1.00 8.69
CA GLY A 5 2.93 0.90 8.64
C GLY A 5 2.29 2.28 8.74
N ILE A 6 1.34 2.61 7.86
CA ILE A 6 0.63 3.89 7.89
C ILE A 6 -0.84 3.72 7.45
N HIS A 7 -1.72 4.52 8.06
CA HIS A 7 -3.06 4.78 7.55
C HIS A 7 -3.16 6.30 7.29
N VAL A 8 -3.25 6.67 6.02
CA VAL A 8 -3.26 8.06 5.56
C VAL A 8 -4.67 8.61 5.57
N THR A 9 -4.88 9.82 6.10
CA THR A 9 -6.23 10.39 6.14
C THR A 9 -6.76 10.74 4.74
N PRO A 10 -8.00 10.36 4.39
CA PRO A 10 -8.62 10.75 3.12
C PRO A 10 -8.69 12.28 2.90
N ARG A 11 -8.59 13.07 3.97
CA ARG A 11 -8.69 14.54 3.93
C ARG A 11 -7.39 15.23 3.51
N ALA A 12 -6.26 14.53 3.54
CA ALA A 12 -4.94 15.12 3.34
C ALA A 12 -3.97 14.15 2.64
N VAL A 13 -4.47 13.29 1.75
CA VAL A 13 -3.70 12.22 1.11
C VAL A 13 -2.42 12.76 0.47
N ALA A 14 -2.52 13.80 -0.35
CA ALA A 14 -1.35 14.38 -1.01
C ALA A 14 -0.29 14.89 -0.01
N GLN A 15 -0.72 15.56 1.07
CA GLN A 15 0.17 16.14 2.07
C GLN A 15 0.85 15.06 2.90
N GLU A 16 0.10 14.07 3.38
CA GLU A 16 0.64 12.97 4.18
C GLU A 16 1.56 12.07 3.37
N LEU A 17 1.17 11.70 2.14
CA LEU A 17 2.02 10.92 1.23
C LEU A 17 3.35 11.62 0.98
N GLN A 18 3.35 12.91 0.61
CA GLN A 18 4.59 13.66 0.41
C GLN A 18 5.44 13.75 1.69
N ALA A 19 4.81 13.83 2.87
CA ALA A 19 5.52 13.85 4.14
C ALA A 19 6.20 12.51 4.48
N LEU A 20 5.72 11.39 3.95
CA LEU A 20 6.30 10.06 4.19
C LEU A 20 7.74 9.94 3.72
N ASN A 21 8.20 10.72 2.73
CA ASN A 21 9.61 10.72 2.34
C ASN A 21 10.54 11.16 3.50
N LYS A 22 10.05 11.99 4.45
CA LYS A 22 10.82 12.33 5.67
C LYS A 22 10.93 11.13 6.61
N VAL A 23 9.85 10.35 6.76
CA VAL A 23 9.83 9.14 7.60
C VAL A 23 10.73 8.07 6.99
N TYR A 24 10.64 7.86 5.68
CA TYR A 24 11.51 6.96 4.93
C TYR A 24 12.99 7.29 5.15
N ARG A 25 13.39 8.56 5.00
CA ARG A 25 14.76 9.02 5.28
C ARG A 25 15.18 8.75 6.72
N ASP A 26 14.32 9.06 7.68
CA ASP A 26 14.61 8.83 9.11
C ASP A 26 14.82 7.34 9.40
N VAL A 27 13.99 6.44 8.87
CA VAL A 27 14.15 4.99 9.03
C VAL A 27 15.48 4.51 8.45
N ARG A 28 15.81 4.91 7.21
CA ARG A 28 17.08 4.54 6.57
C ARG A 28 18.29 5.02 7.36
N ASN A 29 18.26 6.27 7.81
CA ASN A 29 19.37 6.85 8.58
C ASN A 29 19.48 6.25 9.98
N ARG A 30 18.35 6.00 10.65
CA ARG A 30 18.36 5.47 12.02
C ARG A 30 18.83 4.03 12.05
N TRP A 31 18.38 3.20 11.12
CA TRP A 31 18.62 1.75 11.15
C TRP A 31 19.70 1.30 10.19
N GLN A 32 20.23 2.21 9.35
CA GLN A 32 21.25 1.90 8.34
C GLN A 32 20.80 0.77 7.41
N ASP A 33 19.50 0.71 7.12
CA ASP A 33 18.87 -0.30 6.27
C ASP A 33 18.36 0.38 5.00
N SER A 34 18.82 -0.11 3.83
CA SER A 34 18.33 0.36 2.53
C SER A 34 17.08 -0.35 2.07
N ASP A 35 16.80 -1.54 2.61
CA ASP A 35 15.63 -2.32 2.24
C ASP A 35 14.45 -1.89 3.11
N VAL A 36 13.51 -1.17 2.50
CA VAL A 36 12.34 -0.63 3.21
C VAL A 36 11.07 -1.05 2.50
N VAL A 37 10.08 -1.49 3.28
CA VAL A 37 8.71 -1.71 2.82
C VAL A 37 7.79 -0.75 3.56
N LEU A 38 7.07 0.09 2.83
CA LEU A 38 6.04 0.98 3.36
C LEU A 38 4.68 0.48 2.90
N LEU A 39 3.76 0.25 3.82
CA LEU A 39 2.45 -0.30 3.49
C LEU A 39 1.33 0.16 4.43
N GLY A 40 0.11 -0.03 3.94
CA GLY A 40 -1.13 0.18 4.69
C GLY A 40 -2.19 0.83 3.82
N ASP A 41 -3.25 1.36 4.46
CA ASP A 41 -4.28 2.14 3.78
C ASP A 41 -3.74 3.55 3.48
N LEU A 42 -3.27 3.76 2.26
CA LEU A 42 -2.72 5.03 1.82
C LEU A 42 -3.80 5.97 1.27
N ASN A 43 -5.05 5.51 1.15
CA ASN A 43 -6.11 6.20 0.42
C ASN A 43 -5.66 6.68 -0.99
N ALA A 44 -4.74 5.93 -1.62
CA ALA A 44 -3.99 6.37 -2.80
C ALA A 44 -4.67 6.01 -4.14
N ASP A 45 -5.98 6.25 -4.26
CA ASP A 45 -6.71 6.08 -5.52
C ASP A 45 -8.03 6.86 -5.54
N CYS A 46 -8.79 6.71 -6.63
CA CYS A 46 -10.15 7.20 -6.78
C CYS A 46 -10.23 8.73 -6.53
N SER A 47 -11.20 9.20 -5.74
CA SER A 47 -11.40 10.63 -5.52
C SER A 47 -10.35 11.27 -4.61
N TYR A 48 -9.53 10.47 -3.92
CA TYR A 48 -8.58 10.98 -2.94
C TYR A 48 -7.20 11.24 -3.54
N TYR A 49 -6.83 10.48 -4.58
CA TYR A 49 -5.51 10.57 -5.18
C TYR A 49 -5.53 10.09 -6.63
N ASN A 50 -4.85 10.83 -7.51
CA ASN A 50 -4.63 10.41 -8.88
C ASN A 50 -3.51 9.35 -8.92
N ALA A 51 -3.86 8.07 -8.99
CA ALA A 51 -2.89 6.98 -9.03
C ALA A 51 -1.85 7.12 -10.16
N SER A 52 -2.20 7.77 -11.28
CA SER A 52 -1.25 8.04 -12.37
C SER A 52 -0.18 9.08 -12.03
N ALA A 53 -0.33 9.83 -10.94
CA ALA A 53 0.71 10.74 -10.45
C ALA A 53 1.91 9.97 -9.86
N GLY A 54 1.67 8.77 -9.33
CA GLY A 54 2.72 7.91 -8.77
C GLY A 54 3.46 8.49 -7.56
N PHE A 55 4.42 7.73 -7.05
CA PHE A 55 5.10 8.04 -5.79
C PHE A 55 6.49 8.68 -5.99
N ASP A 56 6.63 9.56 -7.00
CA ASP A 56 7.92 10.16 -7.40
C ASP A 56 8.48 11.22 -6.44
N PHE A 57 7.78 11.51 -5.35
CA PHE A 57 8.21 12.41 -4.29
C PHE A 57 9.19 11.76 -3.28
N PHE A 58 9.46 10.46 -3.39
CA PHE A 58 10.52 9.80 -2.64
C PHE A 58 11.89 10.06 -3.25
N ASP A 59 12.93 10.04 -2.42
CA ASP A 59 14.31 10.32 -2.87
C ASP A 59 14.90 9.21 -3.77
N GLU A 60 14.27 8.03 -3.79
CA GLU A 60 14.67 6.88 -4.60
C GLU A 60 13.49 6.31 -5.40
N PRO A 61 13.75 5.59 -6.50
CA PRO A 61 12.70 4.92 -7.26
C PRO A 61 11.88 3.99 -6.36
N VAL A 62 10.56 4.14 -6.44
CA VAL A 62 9.61 3.31 -5.73
C VAL A 62 9.24 2.12 -6.58
N TYR A 63 9.28 0.92 -6.00
CA TYR A 63 8.63 -0.25 -6.58
C TYR A 63 7.24 -0.42 -5.95
N GLU A 64 6.20 -0.20 -6.74
CA GLU A 64 4.83 -0.53 -6.35
C GLU A 64 4.62 -2.04 -6.46
N VAL A 65 4.42 -2.73 -5.33
CA VAL A 65 4.35 -4.19 -5.29
C VAL A 65 3.00 -4.70 -5.79
N LEU A 66 1.93 -3.91 -5.65
CA LEU A 66 0.61 -4.24 -6.17
C LEU A 66 0.48 -3.84 -7.64
N PRO A 67 -0.17 -4.65 -8.49
CA PRO A 67 -0.55 -4.23 -9.83
C PRO A 67 -1.40 -2.95 -9.82
N PRO A 68 -1.33 -2.12 -10.88
CA PRO A 68 -2.28 -1.04 -11.08
C PRO A 68 -3.73 -1.55 -11.03
N GLU A 69 -4.64 -0.73 -10.50
CA GLU A 69 -6.08 -1.02 -10.42
C GLU A 69 -6.45 -2.25 -9.56
N THR A 70 -5.55 -2.67 -8.65
CA THR A 70 -5.86 -3.71 -7.67
C THR A 70 -6.97 -3.23 -6.74
N ASP A 71 -8.11 -3.91 -6.76
CA ASP A 71 -9.22 -3.59 -5.87
C ASP A 71 -8.95 -4.06 -4.44
N THR A 72 -8.80 -3.09 -3.54
CA THR A 72 -8.47 -3.30 -2.13
C THR A 72 -9.68 -3.09 -1.22
N THR A 73 -10.89 -2.93 -1.78
CA THR A 73 -12.07 -2.51 -1.02
C THR A 73 -13.19 -3.56 -0.98
N VAL A 74 -13.87 -3.66 0.15
CA VAL A 74 -15.11 -4.44 0.33
C VAL A 74 -16.33 -3.54 0.07
N ALA A 75 -16.34 -2.95 -1.12
CA ALA A 75 -17.35 -1.98 -1.54
C ALA A 75 -17.81 -2.24 -2.98
N ALA A 76 -18.83 -1.48 -3.40
CA ALA A 76 -19.24 -1.49 -4.81
C ALA A 76 -18.28 -0.65 -5.68
N ALA A 77 -17.68 0.39 -5.09
CA ALA A 77 -16.55 1.09 -5.69
C ALA A 77 -15.32 0.18 -5.66
N ARG A 78 -14.42 0.34 -6.62
CA ARG A 78 -13.17 -0.42 -6.73
C ARG A 78 -12.02 0.56 -6.70
N CYS A 79 -11.27 0.55 -5.60
CA CYS A 79 -10.18 1.49 -5.37
C CYS A 79 -8.94 0.77 -4.85
N THR A 80 -7.77 1.24 -5.27
CA THR A 80 -6.44 0.78 -4.82
C THR A 80 -5.95 1.65 -3.66
N TYR A 81 -6.73 1.71 -2.58
CA TYR A 81 -6.41 2.53 -1.41
C TYR A 81 -5.21 1.98 -0.65
N ASP A 82 -5.22 0.68 -0.39
CA ASP A 82 -4.11 0.00 0.24
C ASP A 82 -2.94 -0.16 -0.74
N ARG A 83 -1.73 0.15 -0.28
CA ARG A 83 -0.52 0.10 -1.10
C ARG A 83 0.60 -0.62 -0.36
N ILE A 84 1.51 -1.20 -1.14
CA ILE A 84 2.79 -1.71 -0.68
C ILE A 84 3.86 -1.09 -1.59
N LEU A 85 4.72 -0.27 -1.02
CA LEU A 85 5.82 0.43 -1.67
C LEU A 85 7.14 -0.15 -1.16
N ALA A 86 7.99 -0.60 -2.06
CA ALA A 86 9.27 -1.21 -1.70
C ALA A 86 10.46 -0.41 -2.25
N PHE A 87 11.55 -0.41 -1.49
CA PHE A 87 12.79 0.32 -1.75
C PHE A 87 13.98 -0.60 -1.49
N GLY A 88 15.07 -0.43 -2.24
CA GLY A 88 16.30 -1.19 -2.06
C GLY A 88 16.36 -2.50 -2.86
N ASP A 89 17.29 -3.36 -2.50
CA ASP A 89 17.55 -4.61 -3.21
C ASP A 89 16.52 -5.70 -2.87
N ILE A 90 15.78 -5.56 -1.77
CA ILE A 90 14.66 -6.46 -1.41
C ILE A 90 13.67 -6.65 -2.56
N VAL A 91 13.49 -5.64 -3.40
CA VAL A 91 12.58 -5.66 -4.57
C VAL A 91 12.84 -6.86 -5.49
N ARG A 92 14.09 -7.35 -5.57
CA ARG A 92 14.47 -8.48 -6.42
C ARG A 92 13.93 -9.83 -5.94
N ASN A 93 13.54 -9.90 -4.66
CA ASN A 93 13.09 -11.12 -3.99
C ASN A 93 11.59 -11.05 -3.61
N LEU A 94 10.88 -9.99 -4.04
CA LEU A 94 9.45 -9.86 -3.79
C LEU A 94 8.64 -10.58 -4.88
N SER A 95 7.62 -11.33 -4.47
CA SER A 95 6.56 -11.73 -5.38
C SER A 95 5.78 -10.49 -5.84
N GLN A 96 5.09 -10.61 -6.98
CA GLN A 96 4.03 -9.66 -7.29
C GLN A 96 2.97 -9.72 -6.17
N GLY A 97 2.58 -8.57 -5.66
CA GLY A 97 1.57 -8.47 -4.61
C GLY A 97 0.15 -8.64 -5.14
N LYS A 98 -0.79 -8.82 -4.22
CA LYS A 98 -2.23 -8.92 -4.52
C LYS A 98 -3.07 -8.50 -3.32
N ALA A 99 -4.33 -8.17 -3.59
CA ALA A 99 -5.35 -8.10 -2.54
C ALA A 99 -5.92 -9.49 -2.24
N TYR A 100 -6.00 -9.87 -0.97
CA TYR A 100 -6.69 -11.07 -0.52
C TYR A 100 -8.18 -10.79 -0.40
N ASN A 101 -8.92 -11.13 -1.45
CA ASN A 101 -10.38 -11.01 -1.47
C ASN A 101 -11.02 -12.09 -0.58
N PHE A 102 -10.99 -11.91 0.74
CA PHE A 102 -11.51 -12.88 1.70
C PHE A 102 -13.01 -13.15 1.51
N ALA A 103 -13.77 -12.20 0.94
CA ALA A 103 -15.18 -12.42 0.63
C ALA A 103 -15.35 -13.56 -0.38
N ARG A 104 -14.57 -13.53 -1.47
CA ARG A 104 -14.53 -14.60 -2.47
C ARG A 104 -13.92 -15.88 -1.91
N GLU A 105 -12.75 -15.77 -1.28
CA GLU A 105 -11.97 -16.94 -0.86
C GLU A 105 -12.64 -17.74 0.27
N LEU A 106 -13.42 -17.08 1.13
CA LEU A 106 -14.14 -17.71 2.23
C LEU A 106 -15.65 -17.88 1.95
N GLY A 107 -16.13 -17.44 0.79
CA GLY A 107 -17.53 -17.59 0.38
C GLY A 107 -18.52 -16.70 1.15
N PHE A 108 -18.09 -15.52 1.59
CA PHE A 108 -18.96 -14.55 2.26
C PHE A 108 -19.83 -13.78 1.28
N THR A 109 -21.04 -13.47 1.73
CA THR A 109 -21.83 -12.37 1.17
C THR A 109 -21.14 -11.03 1.40
N LEU A 110 -21.54 -9.99 0.65
CA LEU A 110 -20.99 -8.64 0.85
C LEU A 110 -21.28 -8.10 2.28
N GLU A 111 -22.41 -8.47 2.87
CA GLU A 111 -22.78 -8.08 4.23
C GLU A 111 -21.86 -8.72 5.27
N GLU A 112 -21.64 -10.04 5.17
CA GLU A 112 -20.72 -10.77 6.04
C GLU A 112 -19.28 -10.25 5.88
N ALA A 113 -18.86 -9.99 4.65
CA ALA A 113 -17.53 -9.46 4.39
C ALA A 113 -17.34 -8.07 5.03
N ARG A 114 -18.33 -7.18 4.92
CA ARG A 114 -18.32 -5.86 5.56
C ARG A 114 -18.36 -5.93 7.08
N ALA A 115 -18.91 -6.98 7.67
CA ALA A 115 -18.85 -7.20 9.11
C ALA A 115 -17.42 -7.54 9.59
N VAL A 116 -16.56 -8.04 8.70
CA VAL A 116 -15.12 -8.22 8.96
C VAL A 116 -14.35 -6.92 8.77
N SER A 117 -14.48 -6.31 7.58
CA SER A 117 -13.75 -5.11 7.19
C SER A 117 -14.36 -4.51 5.92
N ASP A 118 -14.18 -3.21 5.71
CA ASP A 118 -14.43 -2.52 4.45
C ASP A 118 -13.21 -2.52 3.51
N HIS A 119 -12.07 -3.09 3.92
CA HIS A 119 -10.85 -3.27 3.14
C HIS A 119 -10.39 -4.74 3.08
N TYR A 120 -9.85 -5.15 1.93
CA TYR A 120 -9.14 -6.42 1.77
C TYR A 120 -7.68 -6.27 2.21
N PRO A 121 -7.08 -7.28 2.89
CA PRO A 121 -5.65 -7.31 3.12
C PRO A 121 -4.87 -7.26 1.81
N VAL A 122 -3.73 -6.58 1.80
CA VAL A 122 -2.75 -6.62 0.71
C VAL A 122 -1.56 -7.47 1.14
N GLU A 123 -1.13 -8.40 0.28
CA GLU A 123 -0.13 -9.40 0.61
C GLU A 123 0.90 -9.60 -0.50
N PHE A 124 2.09 -10.02 -0.09
CA PHE A 124 3.22 -10.39 -0.94
C PHE A 124 4.05 -11.46 -0.22
N LEU A 125 4.90 -12.18 -0.96
CA LEU A 125 5.89 -13.10 -0.43
C LEU A 125 7.29 -12.54 -0.63
N LEU A 126 8.19 -12.88 0.29
CA LEU A 126 9.62 -12.58 0.22
C LEU A 126 10.36 -13.93 0.20
N ASP A 127 11.16 -14.15 -0.84
CA ASP A 127 11.99 -15.34 -1.02
C ASP A 127 13.32 -15.28 -0.24
#